data_AF-A0A3S0AQC8-F1
#
_entry.id   AF-A0A3S0AQC8-F1
#
_cell.length_a   1.000
_cell.length_b   1.000
_cell.length_c   1.000
_cell.angle_alpha   90.00
_cell.angle_beta   90.00
_cell.angle_gamma   90.00
#
_symmetry.space_group_name_H-M   'P 1'
#
loop_
_entity.id
_entity.type
_entity.pdbx_description
1 polymer ?
#
loop_
_entity_poly.entity_id
_entity_poly.type
_entity_poly.pdbx_seq_one_letter_code
_entity_poly.pdbx_strand_id
1 'polypeptide(L)' 'DPVDPAVGLSGLVPVAARLDAGDPLAMVHARDEATAAAAIAAVQAAYRIGATRPPRRKPVLRHVGAAD' A
#
# COMPACT_ATOMS: atom_id res chain seq x y z
N ASP A 1 -3.75 23.88 -2.68
CA ASP A 1 -2.66 23.65 -1.73
C ASP A 1 -1.49 22.99 -2.45
N PRO A 2 -0.24 23.37 -2.16
CA PRO A 2 0.94 22.73 -2.73
C PRO A 2 1.18 21.34 -2.13
N VAL A 3 1.75 20.42 -2.91
CA VAL A 3 2.13 19.07 -2.48
C VAL A 3 3.62 19.02 -2.22
N ASP A 4 4.03 18.37 -1.13
CA ASP A 4 5.44 18.11 -0.81
C ASP A 4 5.94 16.86 -1.57
N PRO A 5 6.91 16.96 -2.49
CA PRO A 5 7.42 15.81 -3.23
C PRO A 5 8.33 14.89 -2.40
N ALA A 6 8.74 15.28 -1.19
CA ALA A 6 9.60 14.49 -0.33
C ALA A 6 8.83 13.46 0.52
N VAL A 7 7.51 13.59 0.65
CA VAL A 7 6.69 12.64 1.42
C VAL A 7 6.14 11.52 0.55
N GLY A 8 5.84 10.37 1.16
CA GLY A 8 5.28 9.23 0.43
C GLY A 8 5.49 7.90 1.14
N LEU A 9 5.22 6.82 0.42
CA LEU A 9 5.37 5.44 0.89
C LEU A 9 6.35 4.69 -0.04
N SER A 10 7.23 3.89 0.54
CA SER A 10 8.10 2.97 -0.20
C SER A 10 8.17 1.59 0.46
N GLY A 11 8.68 0.59 -0.24
CA GLY A 11 8.82 -0.76 0.35
C GLY A 11 7.48 -1.40 0.74
N LEU A 12 6.39 -1.04 0.05
CA LEU A 12 5.07 -1.61 0.28
C LEU A 12 5.10 -3.13 0.08
N VAL A 13 4.66 -3.87 1.08
CA VAL A 13 4.53 -5.32 0.98
C VAL A 13 3.49 -5.66 -0.10
N PRO A 14 3.83 -6.49 -1.10
CA PRO A 14 2.89 -6.82 -2.17
C PRO A 14 1.77 -7.75 -1.67
N VAL A 15 0.62 -7.69 -2.35
CA VAL A 15 -0.51 -8.59 -2.06
C VAL A 15 -0.05 -10.05 -2.17
N ALA A 16 -0.51 -10.86 -1.22
CA ALA A 16 -0.20 -12.29 -1.13
C ALA A 16 1.26 -12.62 -0.73
N ALA A 17 2.02 -11.64 -0.23
CA ALA A 17 3.27 -11.90 0.49
C ALA A 17 2.99 -12.60 1.82
N ARG A 18 3.95 -13.43 2.26
CA ARG A 18 4.00 -13.98 3.61
C ARG A 18 4.71 -12.95 4.51
N LEU A 19 4.18 -12.75 5.70
CA LEU A 19 4.74 -11.88 6.73
C LEU A 19 4.75 -12.64 8.05
N ASP A 20 5.76 -12.40 8.85
CA ASP A 20 5.82 -12.79 10.26
C ASP A 20 5.61 -11.54 11.15
N ALA A 21 5.32 -11.76 12.43
CA ALA A 21 5.06 -10.65 13.36
C ALA A 21 6.33 -9.79 13.52
N GLY A 22 6.18 -8.48 13.35
CA GLY A 22 7.29 -7.52 13.39
C GLY A 22 7.84 -7.14 12.01
N ASP A 23 7.45 -7.85 10.95
CA ASP A 23 7.82 -7.44 9.59
C ASP A 23 7.17 -6.09 9.24
N PRO A 24 7.91 -5.15 8.62
CA PRO A 24 7.36 -3.87 8.21
C PRO A 24 6.40 -4.03 7.03
N LEU A 25 5.27 -3.31 7.06
CA LEU A 25 4.30 -3.27 5.95
C LEU A 25 4.72 -2.30 4.82
N ALA A 26 5.39 -1.22 5.20
CA ALA A 26 5.89 -0.17 4.33
C ALA A 26 6.88 0.72 5.10
N MET A 27 7.64 1.53 4.38
CA MET A 27 8.36 2.69 4.90
C MET A 27 7.54 3.95 4.64
N VAL A 28 7.36 4.79 5.67
CA VAL A 28 6.67 6.07 5.60
C VAL A 28 7.70 7.19 5.56
N HIS A 29 7.65 8.01 4.50
CA HIS A 29 8.41 9.25 4.40
C HIS A 29 7.48 10.41 4.76
N ALA A 30 7.78 11.09 5.86
CA ALA A 30 7.00 12.22 6.37
C ALA A 30 7.92 13.36 6.78
N ARG A 31 7.38 14.58 6.83
CA ARG A 31 8.14 15.78 7.20
C ARG A 31 8.38 15.91 8.70
N ASP A 32 7.48 15.32 9.48
CA ASP A 32 7.53 15.35 10.94
C ASP A 32 6.90 14.08 11.52
N GLU A 33 7.08 13.91 12.82
CA GLU A 33 6.67 12.72 13.56
C GLU A 33 5.14 12.60 13.69
N ALA A 34 4.42 13.72 13.79
CA ALA A 34 2.97 13.71 13.91
C ALA A 34 2.30 13.22 12.62
N THR A 35 2.76 13.71 11.47
CA THR A 35 2.32 13.25 10.15
C THR A 35 2.77 11.81 9.87
N ALA A 36 3.96 11.42 10.33
CA ALA A 36 4.41 10.02 10.28
C ALA A 36 3.45 9.10 11.05
N ALA A 37 3.12 9.44 12.31
CA ALA A 37 2.24 8.63 13.15
C ALA A 37 0.84 8.46 12.53
N ALA A 38 0.27 9.55 11.99
CA ALA A 38 -1.02 9.51 11.30
C ALA A 38 -0.97 8.61 10.04
N ALA A 39 0.10 8.73 9.23
CA ALA A 39 0.28 7.91 8.04
C ALA A 39 0.51 6.42 8.38
N ILE A 40 1.27 6.11 9.43
CA ILE A 40 1.47 4.74 9.92
C ILE A 40 0.12 4.10 10.28
N ALA A 41 -0.71 4.79 11.07
CA ALA A 41 -2.03 4.31 11.45
C ALA A 41 -2.92 4.06 10.22
N ALA A 42 -2.88 4.96 9.24
CA ALA A 42 -3.63 4.81 7.99
C ALA A 42 -3.17 3.59 7.17
N VAL A 43 -1.85 3.36 7.06
CA VAL A 43 -1.29 2.19 6.36
C VAL A 43 -1.69 0.89 7.07
N GLN A 44 -1.58 0.83 8.40
CA GLN A 44 -1.97 -0.34 9.17
C GLN A 44 -3.47 -0.65 9.00
N ALA A 45 -4.33 0.36 9.00
CA ALA A 45 -5.77 0.18 8.76
C ALA A 45 -6.10 -0.27 7.32
N ALA A 46 -5.25 0.08 6.34
CA ALA A 46 -5.45 -0.28 4.94
C ALA A 46 -5.07 -1.74 4.61
N TYR A 47 -4.17 -2.35 5.38
CA TYR A 47 -3.75 -3.74 5.18
C TYR A 47 -4.68 -4.72 5.90
N ARG A 48 -5.02 -5.82 5.22
CA ARG A 48 -5.66 -6.99 5.83
C ARG A 48 -4.73 -8.19 5.72
N ILE A 49 -4.38 -8.75 6.88
CA ILE A 49 -3.56 -9.96 6.99
C ILE A 49 -4.50 -11.13 7.27
N GLY A 50 -4.33 -12.24 6.54
CA GLY A 50 -5.17 -13.42 6.68
C GLY A 50 -4.41 -14.70 6.42
N ALA A 51 -4.92 -15.83 6.92
CA ALA A 51 -4.24 -17.13 6.85
C ALA A 51 -4.17 -17.73 5.44
N THR A 52 -5.06 -17.30 4.54
CA THR A 52 -5.15 -17.84 3.18
C THR A 52 -4.57 -16.89 2.16
N ARG A 53 -3.78 -17.42 1.23
CA ARG A 53 -3.27 -16.66 0.08
C ARG A 53 -4.43 -16.22 -0.82
N PRO A 54 -4.66 -14.91 -1.04
CA PRO A 54 -5.78 -14.47 -1.88
C PRO A 54 -5.55 -14.83 -3.37
N PRO A 55 -6.62 -15.00 -4.16
CA PRO A 55 -6.51 -15.25 -5.58
C PRO A 55 -5.89 -14.04 -6.31
N ARG A 56 -5.06 -14.31 -7.31
CA ARG A 56 -4.48 -13.25 -8.15
C ARG A 56 -5.57 -12.60 -8.99
N ARG A 57 -5.59 -11.27 -9.05
CA ARG A 57 -6.44 -10.49 -9.95
C ARG A 57 -5.57 -9.86 -11.03
N LYS A 58 -6.09 -9.75 -12.25
CA LYS A 58 -5.42 -9.00 -13.31
C LYS A 58 -5.45 -7.51 -12.94
N PRO A 59 -4.34 -6.76 -13.07
CA PRO A 59 -4.34 -5.32 -12.84
C PRO A 59 -5.22 -4.57 -13.86
N VAL A 60 -5.36 -5.13 -15.06
CA VAL A 60 -6.29 -4.66 -16.10
C VAL A 60 -7.48 -5.60 -16.15
N LEU A 61 -8.68 -5.05 -15.92
CA LEU A 61 -9.93 -5.84 -15.95
C LEU A 61 -10.41 -6.08 -17.37
N ARG A 62 -10.48 -5.02 -18.17
CA ARG A 62 -10.81 -5.07 -19.60
C ARG A 62 -10.28 -3.83 -20.32
N HIS A 63 -9.87 -4.01 -21.57
CA HIS A 63 -9.70 -2.90 -22.50
C HIS A 63 -11.02 -2.69 -23.22
N VAL A 64 -11.44 -1.43 -23.39
CA VAL A 64 -12.65 -1.08 -24.14
C VAL A 64 -12.23 -0.14 -25.27
N GLY A 65 -12.28 -0.64 -26.51
CA GLY A 65 -12.09 0.14 -27.74
C GLY A 65 -13.31 0.00 -28.63
N ALA A 66 -13.44 0.85 -29.64
CA ALA A 66 -14.47 0.67 -30.67
C ALA A 66 -14.30 -0.71 -31.31
N ALA A 67 -15.40 -1.47 -31.41
CA ALA A 67 -15.43 -2.67 -32.23
C ALA A 67 -15.20 -2.25 -33.68
N ASP A 68 -14.46 -3.08 -34.44
CA ASP A 68 -14.63 -3.09 -35.89
C ASP A 68 -16.11 -3.36 -36.24
#